data_AF-A0A7W0ADZ1-F1
#
_entry.id   AF-A0A7W0ADZ1-F1
#
_cell.length_a   1.000
_cell.length_b   1.000
_cell.length_c   1.000
_cell.angle_alpha   90.00
_cell.angle_beta   90.00
_cell.angle_gamma   90.00
#
_symmetry.space_group_name_H-M   'P 1'
#
loop_
_entity.id
_entity.type
_entity.pdbx_description
1 polymer ?
#
loop_
_entity_poly.entity_id
_entity_poly.type
_entity_poly.pdbx_seq_one_letter_code
_entity_poly.pdbx_strand_id
1 'polypeptide(L)' 'MTETEYQQVIDELERVIQDTRATMARFESTGMDEKMPEDYDKLLVILDDAVKQQREHTQAMLRR' A
#
# COMPACT_ATOMS: atom_id res chain seq x y z
N MET A 1 0.09 -21.45 1.62
CA MET A 1 -0.93 -20.40 1.71
C MET A 1 -2.28 -21.04 1.94
N THR A 2 -2.68 -21.21 3.19
CA THR A 2 -4.05 -21.48 3.65
C THR A 2 -4.88 -20.18 3.57
N GLU A 3 -6.20 -20.26 3.72
CA GLU A 3 -7.06 -19.06 3.76
C GLU A 3 -6.61 -18.07 4.86
N THR A 4 -6.22 -18.59 6.03
CA THR A 4 -5.67 -17.79 7.12
C THR A 4 -4.36 -17.09 6.74
N GLU A 5 -3.46 -17.78 6.04
CA GLU A 5 -2.21 -17.18 5.55
C GLU A 5 -2.47 -16.09 4.50
N TYR A 6 -3.49 -16.26 3.64
CA TYR A 6 -3.91 -15.20 2.70
C TYR A 6 -4.48 -14.00 3.44
N GLN A 7 -5.36 -14.21 4.42
CA GLN A 7 -5.96 -13.13 5.20
C GLN A 7 -4.91 -12.31 5.96
N GLN A 8 -3.93 -12.97 6.58
CA GLN A 8 -2.82 -12.30 7.28
C GLN A 8 -2.04 -11.36 6.35
N VAL A 9 -1.69 -11.83 5.15
CA VAL A 9 -0.99 -11.00 4.16
C VAL A 9 -1.86 -9.83 3.67
N ILE A 10 -3.16 -10.06 3.47
CA ILE A 10 -4.10 -9.00 3.09
C ILE A 10 -4.18 -7.91 4.16
N ASP A 11 -4.23 -8.29 5.44
CA ASP A 11 -4.30 -7.36 6.58
C ASP A 11 -3.01 -6.53 6.71
N GLU A 12 -1.84 -7.17 6.52
CA GLU A 12 -0.56 -6.47 6.51
C GLU A 12 -0.44 -5.47 5.36
N LEU A 13 -0.87 -5.87 4.16
CA LEU A 13 -0.91 -4.99 2.99
C LEU A 13 -1.88 -3.82 3.21
N GLU A 14 -3.04 -4.05 3.84
CA GLU A 14 -3.97 -2.98 4.17
C GLU A 14 -3.32 -1.95 5.10
N ARG A 15 -2.58 -2.42 6.12
CA ARG A 15 -1.85 -1.54 7.03
C ARG A 15 -0.84 -0.67 6.30
N VAL A 16 -0.02 -1.26 5.43
CA VAL A 16 0.98 -0.52 4.64
C VAL A 16 0.31 0.52 3.73
N ILE A 17 -0.82 0.18 3.11
CA ILE A 17 -1.60 1.10 2.28
C ILE A 17 -2.08 2.31 3.10
N GLN A 18 -2.64 2.06 4.28
CA GLN A 18 -3.14 3.14 5.15
C GLN A 18 -2.00 4.04 5.64
N ASP A 19 -0.90 3.45 6.10
CA ASP A 19 0.26 4.20 6.61
C ASP A 19 0.92 5.05 5.50
N THR A 20 1.00 4.52 4.29
CA THR A 20 1.57 5.24 3.13
C THR A 20 0.69 6.42 2.73
N ARG A 21 -0.64 6.22 2.67
CA ARG A 21 -1.61 7.30 2.40
C ARG A 21 -1.55 8.40 3.45
N ALA A 22 -1.48 8.05 4.73
CA ALA A 22 -1.35 9.03 5.81
C ALA A 22 -0.04 9.82 5.72
N THR A 23 1.05 9.16 5.31
CA THR A 23 2.34 9.82 5.11
C THR A 23 2.30 10.79 3.93
N MET A 24 1.73 10.38 2.79
CA MET A 24 1.55 11.26 1.63
C MET A 24 0.71 12.48 1.96
N ALA A 25 -0.43 12.31 2.63
CA ALA A 25 -1.27 13.43 3.06
C ALA A 25 -0.52 14.42 3.95
N ARG A 26 0.37 13.92 4.82
CA ARG A 26 1.24 14.78 5.63
C ARG A 26 2.25 15.53 4.78
N PHE A 27 2.86 14.88 3.79
CA PHE A 27 3.82 15.51 2.88
C PHE A 27 3.16 16.62 2.05
N GLU A 28 1.97 16.35 1.50
CA GLU A 28 1.18 17.35 0.77
C GLU A 28 0.81 18.53 1.67
N SER A 29 0.38 18.27 2.92
CA SER A 29 0.00 19.34 3.86
C SER A 29 1.16 20.27 4.24
N THR A 30 2.41 19.82 4.12
CA THR A 30 3.61 20.60 4.43
C THR A 30 4.29 21.17 3.17
N GLY A 31 3.73 20.90 1.98
CA GLY A 31 4.34 21.23 0.69
C GLY A 31 5.67 20.50 0.47
N MET A 32 5.86 19.35 1.11
CA MET A 32 7.05 18.50 0.96
C MET A 32 6.99 17.67 -0.31
N ASP A 33 5.81 17.36 -0.82
CA ASP A 33 5.58 16.77 -2.13
C ASP A 33 6.25 17.60 -3.26
N GLU A 34 6.12 18.92 -3.22
CA GLU A 34 6.77 19.81 -4.19
C GLU A 34 8.28 19.96 -3.97
N LYS A 35 8.72 19.90 -2.70
CA LYS A 35 10.14 20.07 -2.32
C LYS A 35 10.96 18.80 -2.44
N MET A 36 10.32 17.63 -2.37
CA MET A 36 10.92 16.30 -2.38
C MET A 36 10.14 15.38 -3.32
N PRO A 37 10.01 15.74 -4.60
CA PRO A 37 9.18 15.00 -5.55
C PRO A 37 9.65 13.55 -5.73
N GLU A 38 10.97 13.29 -5.69
CA GLU A 38 11.51 11.93 -5.81
C GLU A 38 11.08 11.01 -4.66
N ASP A 39 11.01 11.52 -3.44
CA ASP A 39 10.58 10.71 -2.29
C ASP A 39 9.06 10.53 -2.27
N TYR A 40 8.31 11.54 -2.73
CA TYR A 40 6.88 11.42 -2.94
C TYR A 40 6.54 10.39 -4.04
N ASP A 41 7.28 10.38 -5.15
CA ASP A 41 7.14 9.37 -6.20
C ASP A 41 7.43 7.95 -5.70
N LYS A 42 8.44 7.77 -4.83
CA LYS A 42 8.68 6.47 -4.18
C LYS A 42 7.50 6.03 -3.32
N LEU A 43 6.89 6.94 -2.56
CA LEU A 43 5.69 6.63 -1.77
C LEU A 43 4.52 6.22 -2.66
N LEU A 44 4.34 6.87 -3.82
CA LEU A 44 3.33 6.49 -4.81
C LEU A 44 3.56 5.08 -5.37
N VAL A 45 4.81 4.74 -5.71
CA VAL A 45 5.16 3.41 -6.21
C VAL A 45 4.87 2.34 -5.16
N ILE A 46 5.26 2.57 -3.90
CA ILE A 46 4.99 1.64 -2.78
C ILE A 46 3.48 1.43 -2.61
N LEU A 47 2.69 2.51 -2.68
CA LEU A 47 1.24 2.44 -2.56
C LEU A 47 0.62 1.61 -3.70
N ASP A 48 1.02 1.86 -4.95
CA ASP A 48 0.50 1.13 -6.11
C ASP A 48 0.85 -0.36 -6.06
N ASP A 49 2.10 -0.69 -5.70
CA ASP A 49 2.55 -2.08 -5.55
C ASP A 49 1.81 -2.81 -4.42
N ALA A 50 1.58 -2.15 -3.28
CA ALA A 50 0.83 -2.74 -2.17
C ALA A 50 -0.64 -3.02 -2.56
N VAL A 51 -1.28 -2.10 -3.28
CA VAL A 51 -2.66 -2.29 -3.79
C VAL A 51 -2.73 -3.44 -4.79
N LYS A 52 -1.75 -3.55 -5.70
CA LYS A 52 -1.67 -4.66 -6.66
C LYS A 52 -1.52 -6.00 -5.93
N GLN A 53 -0.59 -6.10 -4.99
CA GLN A 53 -0.37 -7.31 -4.21
C GLN A 53 -1.62 -7.69 -3.41
N GLN A 54 -2.30 -6.72 -2.78
CA GLN A 54 -3.51 -7.01 -2.00
C GLN A 54 -4.61 -7.60 -2.91
N ARG A 55 -4.77 -7.04 -4.11
CA ARG A 55 -5.70 -7.55 -5.11
C ARG A 55 -5.35 -8.97 -5.56
N GLU A 56 -4.07 -9.24 -5.82
CA GLU A 56 -3.59 -10.56 -6.22
C GLU A 56 -3.84 -11.62 -5.13
N HIS A 57 -3.51 -11.30 -3.87
CA HIS A 57 -3.75 -12.19 -2.74
C HIS A 57 -5.25 -12.42 -2.51
N THR A 58 -6.09 -11.39 -2.63
CA THR A 58 -7.55 -11.52 -2.55
C THR A 58 -8.09 -12.43 -3.67
N GLN A 59 -7.60 -12.26 -4.90
CA GLN A 59 -8.01 -13.13 -6.02
C GLN A 59 -7.55 -14.56 -5.85
N ALA A 60 -6.34 -14.79 -5.31
CA ALA A 60 -5.84 -16.12 -5.02
C ALA A 60 -6.68 -16.82 -3.94
N MET A 61 -7.10 -16.08 -2.91
CA MET A 61 -8.00 -16.58 -1.86
C MET A 61 -9.36 -17.01 -2.44
N LEU A 62 -9.96 -16.21 -3.33
CA LEU A 62 -11.27 -16.49 -3.94
C LEU A 62 -11.28 -17.61 -4.99
N ARG A 63 -10.12 -17.97 -5.55
CA ARG A 63 -9.97 -19.04 -6.56
C ARG A 63 -9.73 -20.43 -5.95
N ARG A 64 -9.65 -20.51 -4.63
CA ARG A 64 -9.47 -21.75 -3.87
C ARG A 64 -10.80 -22.30 -3.39
#